data_AF-D7VIL1-F1
#
_entry.id   AF-D7VIL1-F1
#
_cell.length_a   1.000
_cell.length_b   1.000
_cell.length_c   1.000
_cell.angle_alpha   90.00
_cell.angle_beta   90.00
_cell.angle_gamma   90.00
#
_symmetry.space_group_name_H-M   'P 1'
#
loop_
_entity.id
_entity.type
_entity.pdbx_description
1 polymer ?
#
loop_
_entity_poly.entity_id
_entity_poly.type
_entity_poly.pdbx_seq_one_letter_code
_entity_poly.pdbx_strand_id
1 'polypeptide(L)' 'METNYSYTDAFNELQQIVNDISSGSTNIDELSEKIKRAALLIKICRTKLTSTEEEVNQLLANLAPAEAPANPEEE' A
#
# COMPACT_ATOMS: atom_id res chain seq x y z
N MET A 1 -19.78 -2.28 -6.74
CA MET A 1 -19.58 -1.19 -5.77
C MET A 1 -18.09 -1.01 -5.61
N GLU A 2 -17.52 0.06 -6.17
CA GLU A 2 -16.14 0.44 -5.91
C GLU A 2 -16.06 1.10 -4.54
N THR A 3 -15.92 0.28 -3.50
CA THR A 3 -15.65 0.78 -2.15
C THR A 3 -14.21 1.30 -2.18
N ASN A 4 -14.04 2.60 -2.38
CA ASN A 4 -12.76 3.30 -2.25
C ASN A 4 -12.28 3.17 -0.80
N TYR A 5 -11.61 2.06 -0.49
CA TYR A 5 -11.01 1.83 0.82
C TYR A 5 -9.81 2.77 0.97
N SER A 6 -9.79 3.59 2.03
CA SER A 6 -8.57 4.30 2.39
C SER A 6 -7.54 3.32 2.95
N TYR A 7 -6.27 3.71 2.92
CA TYR A 7 -5.22 2.92 3.57
C TYR A 7 -5.54 2.69 5.05
N THR A 8 -5.98 3.75 5.75
CA THR A 8 -6.32 3.71 7.17
C THR A 8 -7.46 2.76 7.46
N ASP A 9 -8.52 2.78 6.64
CA ASP A 9 -9.66 1.87 6.81
C ASP A 9 -9.22 0.41 6.61
N ALA A 10 -8.43 0.15 5.56
CA ALA A 10 -7.98 -1.20 5.25
C ALA A 10 -7.04 -1.73 6.34
N PHE A 11 -6.19 -0.87 6.88
CA PHE A 11 -5.28 -1.19 7.97
C PHE A 11 -6.01 -1.45 9.28
N ASN A 12 -7.03 -0.65 9.60
CA ASN A 12 -7.86 -0.85 10.79
C ASN A 12 -8.63 -2.17 10.73
N GLU A 13 -9.26 -2.47 9.59
CA GLU A 13 -9.95 -3.75 9.39
C GLU A 13 -8.97 -4.93 9.49
N LEU A 14 -7.77 -4.80 8.92
CA LEU A 14 -6.74 -5.83 9.01
C LEU A 14 -6.31 -6.08 10.46
N GLN A 15 -6.14 -5.03 11.26
CA GLN A 15 -5.85 -5.14 12.69
C GLN A 15 -6.96 -5.86 13.45
N GLN A 16 -8.23 -5.55 13.16
CA GLN A 16 -9.36 -6.25 13.77
C GLN A 16 -9.34 -7.74 13.42
N ILE A 17 -9.09 -8.09 12.16
CA ILE A 17 -8.98 -9.48 11.74
C ILE A 17 -7.85 -10.20 12.48
N VAL A 18 -6.67 -9.58 12.61
CA VAL A 18 -5.55 -10.17 13.34
C VAL A 18 -5.91 -10.37 14.82
N ASN A 19 -6.56 -9.38 15.45
CA ASN A 19 -7.02 -9.49 16.82
C ASN A 19 -8.00 -10.65 17.02
N ASP A 20 -8.99 -10.78 16.13
CA ASP A 20 -9.98 -11.87 16.16
C ASP A 20 -9.37 -13.26 15.95
N ILE A 21 -8.34 -13.35 15.10
CA ILE A 21 -7.62 -14.61 14.90
C ILE A 21 -6.80 -14.93 16.17
N SER A 22 -6.16 -13.92 16.75
CA SER A 22 -5.29 -14.09 17.93
C SER A 22 -6.05 -14.39 19.23
N SER A 23 -7.33 -13.99 19.32
CA SER A 23 -8.18 -14.27 20.49
C SER A 23 -8.53 -15.75 20.62
N GLY A 24 -8.33 -16.55 19.56
CA GLY A 24 -8.60 -17.99 19.56
C GLY A 24 -10.09 -18.36 19.58
N SER A 25 -11.00 -17.38 19.44
CA SER A 25 -12.45 -17.63 19.40
C SER A 25 -12.98 -17.95 18.00
N THR A 26 -12.11 -17.98 16.98
CA THR A 26 -12.48 -18.15 15.57
C THR A 26 -12.45 -19.63 15.18
N ASN A 27 -13.53 -20.16 14.58
CA ASN A 27 -13.59 -21.53 14.06
C ASN A 27 -12.82 -21.67 12.71
N ILE A 28 -12.49 -22.89 12.29
CA ILE A 28 -11.68 -23.18 11.10
C ILE A 28 -12.26 -22.57 9.81
N ASP A 29 -13.59 -22.60 9.66
CA ASP A 29 -14.27 -22.05 8.48
C ASP A 29 -14.19 -20.52 8.46
N GLU A 30 -14.40 -19.88 9.61
CA GLU A 30 -14.28 -18.43 9.77
C GLU A 30 -12.84 -17.96 9.60
N LEU A 31 -11.87 -18.76 10.04
CA LEU A 31 -10.44 -18.48 9.90
C LEU A 31 -10.06 -18.39 8.42
N SER A 32 -10.55 -19.32 7.59
CA SER A 32 -10.33 -19.31 6.14
C SER A 32 -10.88 -18.03 5.50
N GLU A 33 -12.10 -17.62 5.85
CA GLU A 33 -12.71 -16.38 5.34
C GLU A 33 -11.97 -15.13 5.82
N LYS A 34 -11.60 -15.06 7.10
CA LYS A 34 -10.80 -13.96 7.66
C LYS A 34 -9.44 -13.82 6.98
N ILE A 35 -8.76 -14.94 6.67
CA ILE A 35 -7.49 -14.93 5.93
C ILE A 35 -7.67 -14.41 4.50
N LYS A 36 -8.70 -14.87 3.77
CA LYS A 36 -8.99 -14.34 2.42
C LYS A 36 -9.26 -12.84 2.46
N ARG A 37 -10.00 -12.38 3.46
CA ARG A 37 -10.29 -10.95 3.67
C ARG A 37 -9.00 -10.17 3.96
N ALA A 38 -8.16 -10.66 4.87
CA ALA A 38 -6.88 -10.05 5.18
C ALA A 38 -5.97 -9.93 3.94
N ALA A 39 -5.94 -10.96 3.08
CA ALA A 39 -5.18 -10.92 1.82
C ALA A 39 -5.67 -9.80 0.88
N LEU A 40 -6.99 -9.58 0.79
CA LEU A 40 -7.57 -8.49 0.02
C LEU A 40 -7.15 -7.12 0.58
N LEU A 41 -7.22 -6.94 1.90
CA LEU A 41 -6.85 -5.69 2.59
C LEU A 41 -5.36 -5.37 2.41
N ILE A 42 -4.48 -6.38 2.52
CA ILE A 42 -3.05 -6.22 2.27
C ILE A 42 -2.80 -5.76 0.83
N LYS A 43 -3.53 -6.31 -0.15
CA LYS A 43 -3.42 -5.87 -1.54
C LYS A 43 -3.80 -4.40 -1.69
N ILE A 44 -4.88 -3.97 -1.07
CA ILE A 44 -5.32 -2.57 -1.07
C ILE A 44 -4.24 -1.66 -0.45
N CYS A 45 -3.73 -2.02 0.73
CA CYS A 45 -2.68 -1.27 1.40
C CYS A 45 -1.42 -1.13 0.53
N ARG A 46 -0.99 -2.22 -0.11
CA ARG A 46 0.16 -2.20 -1.03
C ARG A 46 -0.09 -1.29 -2.22
N THR A 47 -1.24 -1.40 -2.87
CA THR A 47 -1.58 -0.53 -4.02
C THR A 47 -1.53 0.94 -3.63
N LYS A 48 -2.06 1.32 -2.46
CA LYS A 48 -2.01 2.70 -1.98
C LYS A 48 -0.57 3.17 -1.73
N LEU A 49 0.24 2.37 -1.05
CA LEU A 49 1.64 2.68 -0.79
C LEU A 49 2.43 2.87 -2.09
N THR A 50 2.30 1.94 -3.05
CA THR A 50 2.98 2.02 -4.34
C THR A 50 2.52 3.22 -5.16
N SER A 51 1.22 3.51 -5.21
CA SER A 51 0.69 4.71 -5.88
C SER A 51 1.26 5.99 -5.28
N THR A 52 1.30 6.09 -3.95
CA THR A 52 1.88 7.26 -3.27
C THR A 52 3.38 7.38 -3.52
N GLU A 53 4.12 6.27 -3.52
CA GLU A 53 5.55 6.26 -3.85
C GLU A 53 5.80 6.72 -5.30
N GLU A 54 5.01 6.25 -6.26
CA GLU A 54 5.08 6.69 -7.66
C GLU A 54 4.81 8.19 -7.80
N GLU A 55 3.77 8.71 -7.15
CA GLU A 55 3.45 10.16 -7.15
C GLU A 55 4.60 11.00 -6.57
N VAL A 56 5.21 10.56 -5.46
CA VAL A 56 6.37 11.23 -4.87
C VAL A 56 7.56 11.21 -5.83
N ASN A 57 7.86 10.06 -6.43
CA ASN A 57 8.96 9.94 -7.39
C ASN A 57 8.75 10.83 -8.63
N GLN A 58 7.52 10.92 -9.14
CA GLN A 58 7.18 11.82 -10.23
C GLN A 58 7.35 13.29 -9.84
N LEU A 59 6.91 13.67 -8.63
CA LEU A 59 7.09 15.03 -8.13
C LEU A 59 8.57 15.39 -8.00
N LEU A 60 9.39 14.48 -7.45
CA LEU A 60 10.83 14.68 -7.35
C LEU A 60 11.50 14.80 -8.72
N ALA A 61 11.09 13.98 -9.69
CA ALA A 61 11.61 14.06 -11.07
C ALA A 61 11.27 15.40 -11.75
N ASN A 62 10.08 15.96 -11.47
CA ASN A 62 9.68 17.27 -11.99
C ASN A 62 10.40 18.44 -11.30
N LEU A 63 10.80 18.26 -10.03
CA LEU A 63 11.53 19.26 -9.25
C LEU A 63 13.05 19.17 -9.47
N ALA A 64 13.55 18.02 -9.92
CA ALA A 64 14.92 17.90 -10.37
C ALA A 64 15.11 18.89 -11.54
N PRO A 65 15.99 19.89 -11.41
CA PRO A 65 16.30 20.74 -12.55
C PRO A 65 16.81 19.80 -13.64
N ALA A 66 16.21 19.89 -14.83
CA ALA A 66 16.71 19.22 -16.02
C ALA A 66 18.23 19.37 -15.99
N GLU A 67 18.94 18.26 -15.87
CA GLU A 67 20.40 18.27 -15.93
C GLU A 67 20.74 19.13 -17.14
N ALA A 68 21.25 20.34 -16.87
CA ALA A 68 21.92 21.09 -17.89
C ALA A 68 22.96 20.12 -18.43
N PRO A 69 22.99 19.82 -19.74
CA PRO A 69 24.01 18.93 -20.26
C PRO A 69 25.36 19.51 -19.82
N ALA A 70 26.03 18.80 -18.92
CA ALA A 70 27.38 19.12 -18.52
C ALA A 70 28.27 18.82 -19.73
N ASN A 71 28.45 19.82 -20.59
CA ASN A 71 29.54 19.87 -21.55
C ASN A 71 29.76 21.36 -21.84
N PRO A 72 31.00 21.91 -21.88
CA PRO A 72 32.21 21.25 -22.40
C PRO A 72 33.55 21.70 -21.76
N GLU A 73 34.40 20.78 -21.28
CA GLU A 73 35.84 21.07 -21.10
C GLU A 73 36.62 19.82 -21.54
N GLU A 74 37.10 19.80 -22.78
CA GLU A 74 38.48 20.18 -23.17
C GLU A 74 39.49 19.04 -22.96
N GLU A 75 39.73 18.26 -24.02
CA GLU A 75 41.06 17.92 -24.57
C GLU A 75 40.94 17.48 -26.04
#